data_AF-A0A946M729-F1
#
_entry.id   AF-A0A946M729-F1
#
_cell.length_a   1.000
_cell.length_b   1.000
_cell.length_c   1.000
_cell.angle_alpha   90.00
_cell.angle_beta   90.00
_cell.angle_gamma   90.00
#
_symmetry.space_group_name_H-M   'P 1'
#
loop_
_entity.id
_entity.type
_entity.pdbx_description
1 polymer ?
#
loop_
_entity_poly.entity_id
_entity_poly.type
_entity_poly.pdbx_seq_one_letter_code
_entity_poly.pdbx_strand_id
1 'polypeptide(L)'
;MKKLKKLFAGRPHWMNALMIFCAYMTFIYMPFDLFYKPVDQDAEVWFGFMLHGWAAKATEPLHWLIYGAGFFGFLKMKRWMFPWAALYVVQVAIGMAVWPWLYTETDWWMGAFIGLPFAALAVMLWRAKSQFNGMVPGAIDVEQQDPK
;
A
#
# COMPACT_ATOMS: atom_id res chain seq x y z
N MET A 1 -19.57 -14.32 -10.36
CA MET A 1 -19.87 -13.27 -9.36
C MET A 1 -19.67 -13.69 -7.89
N LYS A 2 -20.14 -14.88 -7.44
CA LYS A 2 -19.99 -15.32 -6.02
C LYS A 2 -18.54 -15.34 -5.50
N LYS A 3 -17.58 -15.80 -6.30
CA LYS A 3 -16.14 -15.83 -5.95
C LYS A 3 -15.55 -14.43 -5.67
N LEU A 4 -15.97 -13.43 -6.45
CA LEU A 4 -15.48 -12.05 -6.31
C LEU A 4 -16.02 -11.41 -5.02
N LYS A 5 -17.30 -11.62 -4.71
CA LYS A 5 -17.90 -11.16 -3.44
C LYS A 5 -17.19 -11.75 -2.22
N LYS A 6 -16.81 -13.02 -2.27
CA LYS A 6 -16.03 -13.67 -1.20
C LYS A 6 -14.65 -13.04 -1.00
N LEU A 7 -13.99 -12.59 -2.07
CA LEU A 7 -12.69 -11.91 -1.95
C LEU A 7 -12.82 -10.60 -1.16
N PHE A 8 -13.85 -9.78 -1.42
CA PHE A 8 -14.00 -8.48 -0.77
C PHE A 8 -14.73 -8.52 0.58
N ALA A 9 -15.27 -9.67 0.98
CA ALA A 9 -15.99 -9.85 2.25
C ALA A 9 -15.05 -9.95 3.46
N GLY A 10 -15.58 -9.65 4.66
CA GLY A 10 -14.87 -9.83 5.94
C GLY A 10 -13.89 -8.71 6.31
N ARG A 11 -13.85 -7.61 5.57
CA ARG A 11 -12.94 -6.48 5.79
C ARG A 11 -13.57 -5.13 5.44
N PRO A 12 -13.17 -4.04 6.11
CA PRO A 12 -13.62 -2.70 5.78
C PRO A 12 -13.33 -2.30 4.32
N HIS A 13 -14.22 -1.52 3.72
CA HIS A 13 -14.09 -1.08 2.33
C HIS A 13 -12.80 -0.30 2.04
N TRP A 14 -12.30 0.49 2.99
CA TRP A 14 -11.04 1.23 2.82
C TRP A 14 -9.83 0.30 2.72
N MET A 15 -9.82 -0.84 3.43
CA MET A 15 -8.75 -1.85 3.30
C MET A 15 -8.84 -2.60 1.98
N ASN A 16 -10.05 -2.78 1.45
CA ASN A 16 -10.23 -3.30 0.10
C ASN A 16 -9.66 -2.33 -0.95
N ALA A 17 -9.84 -1.02 -0.77
CA ALA A 17 -9.24 -0.03 -1.64
C ALA A 17 -7.70 -0.10 -1.59
N LEU A 18 -7.10 -0.22 -0.40
CA LEU A 18 -5.65 -0.42 -0.27
C LEU A 18 -5.17 -1.73 -0.92
N MET A 19 -5.92 -2.83 -0.75
CA MET A 19 -5.59 -4.09 -1.42
C MET A 19 -5.58 -3.92 -2.94
N ILE A 20 -6.61 -3.29 -3.51
CA ILE A 20 -6.70 -3.08 -4.97
C ILE A 20 -5.56 -2.19 -5.43
N PHE A 21 -5.26 -1.12 -4.70
CA PHE A 21 -4.13 -0.24 -4.99
C PHE A 21 -2.82 -1.04 -5.00
N CYS A 22 -2.54 -1.84 -3.97
CA CYS A 22 -1.36 -2.70 -3.94
C CYS A 22 -1.35 -3.71 -5.09
N ALA A 23 -2.50 -4.28 -5.47
CA ALA A 23 -2.61 -5.20 -6.60
C ALA A 23 -2.25 -4.50 -7.92
N TYR A 24 -2.81 -3.31 -8.17
CA TYR A 24 -2.50 -2.50 -9.34
C TYR A 24 -1.00 -2.17 -9.40
N MET A 25 -0.42 -1.71 -8.29
CA MET A 25 1.00 -1.40 -8.23
C MET A 25 1.86 -2.63 -8.52
N THR A 26 1.50 -3.78 -7.95
CA THR A 26 2.28 -5.03 -8.09
C THR A 26 2.22 -5.63 -9.49
N PHE A 27 1.04 -5.67 -10.12
CA PHE A 27 0.85 -6.44 -11.36
C PHE A 27 0.84 -5.59 -12.62
N ILE A 28 0.68 -4.26 -12.49
CA ILE A 28 0.53 -3.37 -13.64
C ILE A 28 1.62 -2.30 -13.62
N TYR A 29 1.64 -1.45 -12.60
CA TYR A 29 2.53 -0.27 -12.60
C TYR A 29 4.00 -0.64 -12.46
N MET A 30 4.40 -1.35 -11.38
CA MET A 30 5.81 -1.66 -11.13
C MET A 30 6.42 -2.59 -12.19
N PRO A 31 5.73 -3.58 -12.77
CA PRO A 31 6.29 -4.33 -13.90
C PRO A 31 6.55 -3.44 -15.13
N PHE A 32 5.69 -2.46 -15.40
CA PHE A 32 5.96 -1.48 -16.45
C PHE A 32 7.21 -0.65 -16.10
N ASP A 33 7.28 -0.12 -14.87
CA ASP A 33 8.39 0.68 -14.36
C ASP A 33 9.72 -0.12 -14.46
N LEU A 34 9.74 -1.35 -13.94
CA LEU A 34 10.93 -2.22 -13.89
C LEU A 34 11.43 -2.65 -15.27
N PHE A 35 10.54 -3.07 -16.17
CA PHE A 35 10.93 -3.77 -17.40
C PHE A 35 10.88 -2.91 -18.66
N TYR A 36 10.08 -1.85 -18.69
CA TYR A 36 9.85 -1.06 -19.91
C TYR A 36 10.35 0.36 -19.82
N LYS A 37 10.34 0.96 -18.63
CA LYS A 37 10.75 2.36 -18.47
C LYS A 37 12.28 2.50 -18.55
N PRO A 38 12.78 3.44 -19.37
CA PRO A 38 14.20 3.73 -19.46
C PRO A 38 14.78 4.30 -18.16
N VAL A 39 16.02 3.89 -17.83
CA VAL A 39 16.72 4.27 -16.59
C VAL A 39 16.85 5.79 -16.44
N ASP A 40 17.08 6.52 -17.53
CA ASP A 40 17.22 7.98 -17.53
C ASP A 40 15.93 8.73 -17.15
N GLN A 41 14.78 8.04 -17.21
CA GLN A 41 13.48 8.57 -16.81
C GLN A 41 13.07 8.08 -15.41
N ASP A 42 13.89 7.25 -14.76
CA ASP A 42 13.56 6.69 -13.46
C ASP A 42 13.80 7.67 -12.34
N ALA A 43 12.74 7.86 -11.54
CA ALA A 43 12.71 8.69 -10.38
C ALA A 43 11.92 7.96 -9.29
N GLU A 44 12.55 7.72 -8.15
CA GLU A 44 11.92 7.10 -6.99
C GLU A 44 12.07 7.99 -5.76
N VAL A 45 10.99 8.13 -4.99
CA VAL A 45 11.00 8.96 -3.79
C VAL A 45 11.02 8.10 -2.53
N TRP A 46 12.04 8.29 -1.71
CA TRP A 46 12.20 7.63 -0.41
C TRP A 46 12.30 8.69 0.69
N PHE A 47 11.35 8.68 1.65
CA PHE A 47 11.28 9.67 2.73
C PHE A 47 11.25 11.13 2.24
N GLY A 48 10.84 11.35 1.00
CA GLY A 48 10.80 12.67 0.37
C GLY A 48 12.04 13.04 -0.42
N PHE A 49 13.09 12.22 -0.41
CA PHE A 49 14.27 12.39 -1.28
C PHE A 49 14.05 11.67 -2.60
N MET A 50 14.27 12.38 -3.72
CA MET A 50 14.13 11.82 -5.06
C MET A 50 15.47 11.26 -5.55
N LEU A 51 15.52 9.94 -5.71
CA LEU A 51 16.60 9.23 -6.40
C LEU A 51 16.31 9.25 -7.91
N HIS A 52 17.37 9.24 -8.71
CA HIS A 52 17.26 9.24 -10.18
C HIS A 52 18.14 8.13 -10.78
N GLY A 53 17.81 7.73 -12.01
CA GLY A 53 18.69 6.86 -12.79
C GLY A 53 18.82 5.47 -12.18
N TRP A 54 20.03 4.94 -12.19
CA TRP A 54 20.34 3.62 -11.62
C TRP A 54 20.06 3.51 -10.13
N ALA A 55 20.16 4.61 -9.37
CA ALA A 55 19.84 4.60 -7.94
C ALA A 55 18.34 4.35 -7.72
N ALA A 56 17.48 4.99 -8.53
CA ALA A 56 16.04 4.73 -8.55
C ALA A 56 15.76 3.29 -9.02
N LYS A 57 16.41 2.86 -10.11
CA LYS A 57 16.24 1.51 -10.65
C LYS A 57 16.56 0.40 -9.66
N ALA A 58 17.59 0.60 -8.84
CA ALA A 58 17.99 -0.39 -7.84
C ALA A 58 16.97 -0.53 -6.71
N THR A 59 16.19 0.52 -6.42
CA THR A 59 15.18 0.52 -5.35
C THR A 59 13.78 0.14 -5.83
N GLU A 60 13.50 0.15 -7.14
CA GLU A 60 12.24 -0.32 -7.73
C GLU A 60 11.86 -1.76 -7.35
N PRO A 61 12.78 -2.77 -7.37
CA PRO A 61 12.44 -4.12 -6.94
C PRO A 61 12.00 -4.16 -5.47
N LEU A 62 12.58 -3.31 -4.62
CA LEU A 62 12.17 -3.21 -3.22
C LEU A 62 10.77 -2.62 -3.10
N HIS A 63 10.46 -1.54 -3.82
CA HIS A 63 9.10 -0.99 -3.87
C HIS A 63 8.09 -2.01 -4.38
N TRP A 64 8.45 -2.75 -5.43
CA TRP A 64 7.60 -3.81 -5.98
C TRP A 64 7.28 -4.90 -4.96
N LEU A 65 8.30 -5.35 -4.21
CA LEU A 65 8.11 -6.32 -3.13
C LEU A 65 7.23 -5.78 -2.00
N ILE A 66 7.36 -4.50 -1.64
CA ILE A 66 6.49 -3.86 -0.64
C ILE A 66 5.03 -3.87 -1.10
N TYR A 67 4.76 -3.53 -2.37
CA TYR A 67 3.39 -3.58 -2.90
C TYR A 67 2.87 -5.02 -2.99
N GLY A 68 3.70 -5.99 -3.39
CA GLY A 68 3.31 -7.39 -3.45
C GLY A 68 2.99 -7.98 -2.07
N ALA A 69 3.83 -7.66 -1.07
CA ALA A 69 3.57 -7.95 0.33
C ALA A 69 2.27 -7.26 0.79
N GLY A 70 2.08 -6.00 0.42
CA GLY A 70 0.85 -5.24 0.66
C GLY A 70 -0.40 -5.94 0.14
N PHE A 71 -0.38 -6.35 -1.12
CA PHE A 71 -1.49 -7.07 -1.73
C PHE A 71 -1.79 -8.38 -0.99
N PHE A 72 -0.77 -9.21 -0.80
CA PHE A 72 -0.94 -10.51 -0.15
C PHE A 72 -1.36 -10.40 1.33
N GLY A 73 -0.76 -9.45 2.05
CA GLY A 73 -1.05 -9.17 3.45
C GLY A 73 -2.49 -8.70 3.67
N PHE A 74 -3.00 -7.80 2.83
CA PHE A 74 -4.40 -7.36 2.89
C PHE A 74 -5.36 -8.44 2.39
N LEU A 75 -5.00 -9.18 1.33
CA LEU A 75 -5.83 -10.27 0.78
C LEU A 75 -6.07 -11.37 1.81
N LYS A 76 -5.05 -11.73 2.58
CA LYS A 76 -5.11 -12.80 3.59
C LYS A 76 -5.23 -12.29 5.02
N MET A 77 -5.39 -10.97 5.21
CA MET A 77 -5.45 -10.28 6.51
C MET A 77 -4.40 -10.81 7.50
N LYS A 78 -3.14 -10.90 7.04
CA LYS A 78 -2.06 -11.53 7.80
C LYS A 78 -1.65 -10.69 9.00
N ARG A 79 -1.31 -11.35 10.12
CA ARG A 79 -0.88 -10.71 11.36
C ARG A 79 0.34 -9.83 11.21
N TRP A 80 1.31 -10.22 10.39
CA TRP A 80 2.52 -9.44 10.14
C TRP A 80 2.23 -8.13 9.39
N MET A 81 1.09 -7.98 8.73
CA MET A 81 0.74 -6.74 8.03
C MET A 81 0.64 -5.56 8.99
N PHE A 82 0.24 -5.84 10.24
CA PHE A 82 0.50 -4.95 11.35
C PHE A 82 1.85 -5.36 12.00
N PRO A 83 2.81 -4.44 12.21
CA PRO A 83 2.70 -2.99 12.07
C PRO A 83 3.19 -2.45 10.70
N TRP A 84 3.70 -3.30 9.81
CA TRP A 84 4.46 -2.87 8.62
C TRP A 84 3.67 -1.98 7.66
N ALA A 85 2.38 -2.25 7.44
CA ALA A 85 1.54 -1.38 6.60
C ALA A 85 1.43 0.04 7.19
N ALA A 86 1.27 0.17 8.50
CA ALA A 86 1.20 1.47 9.15
C ALA A 86 2.54 2.20 9.05
N LEU A 87 3.66 1.51 9.32
CA LEU A 87 5.01 2.09 9.23
C LEU A 87 5.34 2.58 7.81
N TYR A 88 4.99 1.80 6.78
CA TYR A 88 5.19 2.21 5.40
C TYR A 88 4.35 3.45 5.05
N VAL A 89 3.09 3.52 5.51
CA VAL A 89 2.26 4.71 5.25
C VAL A 89 2.77 5.94 6.03
N VAL A 90 3.38 5.77 7.21
CA VAL A 90 4.09 6.88 7.90
C VAL A 90 5.25 7.39 7.03
N GLN A 91 6.05 6.49 6.46
CA GLN A 91 7.12 6.88 5.54
C GLN A 91 6.58 7.64 4.33
N VAL A 92 5.45 7.20 3.73
CA VAL A 92 4.80 7.93 2.63
C VAL A 92 4.32 9.31 3.10
N ALA A 93 3.73 9.42 4.30
CA ALA A 93 3.30 10.70 4.85
C ALA A 93 4.48 11.68 5.04
N ILE A 94 5.61 11.20 5.53
CA ILE A 94 6.85 11.98 5.61
C ILE A 94 7.29 12.41 4.21
N GLY A 95 7.28 11.49 3.25
CA GLY A 95 7.67 11.80 1.87
C GLY A 95 6.81 12.89 1.25
N MET A 96 5.49 12.84 1.45
CA MET A 96 4.56 13.85 0.97
C MET A 96 4.74 15.21 1.65
N ALA A 97 5.24 15.23 2.89
CA ALA A 97 5.53 16.46 3.61
C ALA A 97 6.88 17.09 3.23
N VAL A 98 7.91 16.26 3.07
CA VAL A 98 9.28 16.68 2.82
C VAL A 98 9.53 17.00 1.35
N TRP A 99 8.96 16.19 0.44
CA TRP A 99 9.25 16.33 -0.99
C TRP A 99 8.90 17.71 -1.56
N PRO A 100 7.70 18.28 -1.30
CA PRO A 100 7.36 19.59 -1.82
C PRO A 100 8.30 20.66 -1.28
N TRP A 101 8.71 20.59 -0.01
CA TRP A 101 9.63 21.56 0.57
C TRP A 101 11.03 21.51 -0.06
N LEU A 102 11.49 20.33 -0.51
CA LEU A 102 12.82 20.16 -1.11
C LEU A 102 12.85 20.49 -2.61
N TYR A 103 11.76 20.21 -3.34
CA TYR A 103 11.77 20.19 -4.82
C TYR A 103 10.76 21.13 -5.47
N THR A 104 9.84 21.71 -4.69
CA THR A 104 8.96 22.77 -5.15
C THR A 104 9.16 23.98 -4.25
N GLU A 105 9.08 25.20 -4.76
CA GLU A 105 9.23 26.42 -3.94
C GLU A 105 8.00 26.67 -3.05
N THR A 106 7.48 25.61 -2.43
CA THR A 106 6.31 25.60 -1.55
C THR A 106 6.73 25.67 -0.10
N ASP A 107 5.98 26.42 0.70
CA ASP A 107 6.20 26.48 2.13
C ASP A 107 6.03 25.11 2.81
N TRP A 108 6.78 24.88 3.88
CA TRP A 108 6.77 23.64 4.66
C TRP A 108 5.37 23.21 5.15
N TRP A 109 4.47 24.16 5.43
CA TRP A 109 3.13 23.88 5.93
C TRP A 109 2.21 23.30 4.83
N MET A 110 2.45 23.64 3.56
CA MET A 110 1.71 23.06 2.43
C MET A 110 2.07 21.58 2.28
N GLY A 111 3.37 21.24 2.36
CA GLY A 111 3.82 19.86 2.41
C GLY A 111 3.19 19.11 3.58
N ALA A 112 3.22 19.68 4.79
CA ALA A 112 2.59 19.08 5.96
C ALA A 112 1.09 18.81 5.73
N PHE A 113 0.36 19.75 5.10
CA PHE A 113 -1.04 19.59 4.76
C PHE A 113 -1.28 18.44 3.76
N ILE A 114 -0.44 18.29 2.73
CA ILE A 114 -0.49 17.18 1.77
C ILE A 114 -0.20 15.83 2.45
N GLY A 115 0.67 15.81 3.46
CA GLY A 115 0.97 14.61 4.24
C GLY A 115 -0.15 14.16 5.19
N LEU A 116 -1.08 15.06 5.59
CA LEU A 116 -2.12 14.77 6.59
C LEU A 116 -3.03 13.57 6.25
N PRO A 117 -3.55 13.41 5.02
CA PRO A 117 -4.37 12.26 4.66
C PRO A 117 -3.63 10.93 4.84
N PHE A 118 -2.33 10.89 4.54
CA PHE A 118 -1.49 9.71 4.70
C PHE A 118 -1.19 9.45 6.19
N ALA A 119 -0.93 10.50 6.97
CA ALA A 119 -0.77 10.36 8.42
C ALA A 119 -2.05 9.83 9.08
N ALA A 120 -3.23 10.33 8.66
CA ALA A 120 -4.51 9.82 9.12
C ALA A 120 -4.71 8.33 8.74
N LEU A 121 -4.35 7.95 7.51
CA LEU A 121 -4.39 6.56 7.06
C LEU A 121 -3.44 5.66 7.87
N ALA A 122 -2.24 6.15 8.21
CA ALA A 122 -1.31 5.42 9.07
C ALA A 122 -1.89 5.19 10.47
N VAL A 123 -2.53 6.20 11.06
CA VAL A 123 -3.24 6.06 12.35
C VAL A 123 -4.40 5.08 12.24
N MET A 124 -5.18 5.12 11.16
CA MET A 124 -6.25 4.15 10.91
C MET A 124 -5.70 2.72 10.83
N LEU A 125 -4.61 2.49 10.09
CA LEU A 125 -3.94 1.19 10.00
C LEU A 125 -3.39 0.73 11.35
N TRP A 126 -2.85 1.65 12.15
CA TRP A 126 -2.36 1.33 13.50
C TRP A 126 -3.49 0.87 14.42
N ARG A 127 -4.62 1.57 14.39
CA ARG A 127 -5.82 1.24 15.17
C ARG A 127 -6.52 -0.03 14.68
N ALA A 128 -6.35 -0.39 13.41
CA ALA A 128 -6.89 -1.60 12.79
C ALA A 128 -6.15 -2.90 13.18
N LYS A 129 -5.19 -2.86 14.13
CA LYS A 129 -4.43 -4.03 14.62
C LYS A 129 -5.29 -5.28 14.84
N SER A 130 -6.45 -5.13 15.49
CA SER A 130 -7.34 -6.25 15.82
C SER A 130 -7.91 -6.96 14.58
N GLN A 131 -7.99 -6.26 13.44
CA GLN A 131 -8.52 -6.78 12.17
C GLN A 131 -7.51 -7.69 11.45
N PHE A 132 -6.21 -7.54 11.70
CA PHE A 132 -5.16 -8.35 11.08
C PHE A 132 -4.93 -9.71 11.76
N ASN A 133 -5.85 -10.17 12.63
CA ASN A 133 -5.70 -11.41 13.41
C ASN A 133 -5.91 -12.72 12.62
N GLY A 134 -5.70 -12.73 11.29
CA GLY A 134 -5.91 -13.92 10.46
C GLY A 134 -7.38 -14.30 10.30
N MET A 135 -8.30 -13.41 10.68
CA MET A 135 -9.72 -13.61 10.55
C MET A 135 -10.14 -13.42 9.08
N VAL A 136 -10.38 -14.53 8.39
CA VAL A 136 -11.46 -14.62 7.39
C VAL A 136 -12.58 -15.50 7.98
N PRO A 137 -13.33 -15.03 9.01
CA PRO A 137 -14.60 -15.65 9.38
C PRO A 137 -15.57 -15.38 8.24
N GLY A 138 -15.92 -16.44 7.53
CA GLY A 138 -16.77 -16.40 6.34
C GLY A 138 -16.43 -17.46 5.29
N ALA A 139 -15.31 -18.18 5.45
CA ALA A 139 -15.00 -19.34 4.62
C ALA A 139 -15.59 -20.66 5.14
N ILE A 140 -16.08 -20.70 6.40
CA ILE A 140 -16.55 -21.95 7.03
C ILE A 140 -18.08 -22.07 7.19
N ASP A 141 -18.87 -21.01 6.97
CA ASP A 141 -20.31 -21.07 7.25
C ASP A 141 -21.21 -21.14 6.00
N VAL A 142 -20.64 -21.09 4.79
CA VAL A 142 -21.41 -21.19 3.53
C VAL A 142 -21.42 -22.61 2.97
N GLU A 143 -20.51 -23.49 3.41
CA GLU A 143 -20.48 -24.90 2.98
C GLU A 143 -21.52 -25.76 3.72
N GLN A 144 -22.16 -25.24 4.77
CA GLN A 144 -23.05 -26.02 5.65
C GLN A 144 -24.54 -25.67 5.49
N GLN A 145 -24.92 -24.93 4.44
CA GLN A 145 -26.30 -24.53 4.14
C GLN A 145 -26.83 -25.01 2.77
N ASP A 146 -26.29 -26.11 2.22
CA ASP A 146 -27.03 -26.88 1.20
C ASP A 146 -27.64 -28.13 1.87
N PRO A 147 -28.91 -28.07 2.31
CA PRO A 147 -29.66 -29.30 2.55
C PRO A 147 -29.90 -29.97 1.18
N LYS A 148 -29.41 -31.21 1.04
CA LYS A 148 -29.88 -32.13 -0.01
C LYS A 148 -31.37 -32.44 0.18
#